data_AF-A0A9P0HHK5-F1
#
_entry.id   AF-A0A9P0HHK5-F1
#
_cell.length_a   1.000
_cell.length_b   1.000
_cell.length_c   1.000
_cell.angle_alpha   90.00
_cell.angle_beta   90.00
_cell.angle_gamma   90.00
#
_symmetry.space_group_name_H-M   'P 1'
#
loop_
_entity.id
_entity.type
_entity.pdbx_description
1 polymer ?
#
loop_
_entity_poly.entity_id
_entity_poly.type
_entity_poly.pdbx_seq_one_letter_code
_entity_poly.pdbx_strand_id
1 'polypeptide(L)'
;MESSELLEQEEAFHKLNAEIELRTRQLMKNVEAVISKQSPRHWAPDPGENYSLSNRTQKRNGLSPDFINGNSKYFSEENDFHELLDQNGHKVSRQCQLRGSRKSVYNQGKGQNKKDLSDHGLLPSSAKGMSAESLVRLLKAKGKLLQEELEQVKRELQNKNDELKKIHLDIKNLEDEKQKFLSDSATLRDKVKKLEVNLASQTEKLQMRDSENIILKKEIEILKQDIKRLNLCIAGNEAKLNKSREETEKFKLLLKQSESNEKEARDKCRTKNDDMVVMVRKLEKQKSELLGSIKKQMILIENLKKQKDIAETEKGLNFTEKEFLKMLEMRNDHKMKKEDE
;
A
#
# COMPACT_ATOMS: atom_id res chain seq x y z
N MET A 1 -12.05 2.07 -37.40
CA MET A 1 -12.02 0.80 -36.63
C MET A 1 -11.69 1.05 -35.15
N GLU A 2 -10.88 2.06 -34.80
CA GLU A 2 -10.48 2.35 -33.40
C GLU A 2 -11.62 2.67 -32.42
N SER A 3 -12.74 3.25 -32.86
CA SER A 3 -13.80 3.66 -31.91
C SER A 3 -14.51 2.48 -31.24
N SER A 4 -14.59 1.32 -31.89
CA SER A 4 -15.28 0.15 -31.34
C SER A 4 -14.42 -0.55 -30.30
N GLU A 5 -13.11 -0.55 -30.53
CA GLU A 5 -12.11 -1.19 -29.67
C GLU A 5 -11.91 -0.41 -28.35
N LEU A 6 -11.96 0.92 -28.42
CA LEU A 6 -11.95 1.79 -27.23
C LEU A 6 -13.20 1.59 -26.35
N LEU A 7 -14.37 1.39 -26.96
CA LEU A 7 -15.62 1.16 -26.22
C LEU A 7 -15.60 -0.18 -25.49
N GLU A 8 -15.07 -1.22 -26.15
CA GLU A 8 -14.92 -2.54 -25.56
C GLU A 8 -13.89 -2.55 -24.41
N GLN A 9 -12.83 -1.75 -24.54
CA GLN A 9 -11.84 -1.54 -23.49
C GLN A 9 -12.43 -0.78 -22.28
N GLU A 10 -13.27 0.23 -22.51
CA GLU A 10 -13.99 0.96 -21.47
C GLU A 10 -14.95 0.03 -20.69
N GLU A 11 -15.71 -0.81 -21.39
CA GLU A 11 -16.57 -1.82 -20.77
C GLU A 11 -15.78 -2.84 -19.94
N ALA A 12 -14.60 -3.26 -20.41
CA ALA A 12 -13.71 -4.15 -19.67
C ALA A 12 -13.21 -3.51 -18.37
N PHE A 13 -12.84 -2.22 -18.40
CA PHE A 13 -12.45 -1.49 -17.19
C PHE A 13 -13.62 -1.33 -16.20
N HIS A 14 -14.84 -1.08 -16.68
CA HIS A 14 -16.02 -1.04 -15.82
C HIS A 14 -16.29 -2.38 -15.13
N LYS A 15 -16.18 -3.50 -15.84
CA LYS A 15 -16.32 -4.84 -15.26
C LYS A 15 -15.25 -5.12 -14.21
N LEU A 16 -13.99 -4.78 -14.50
CA LEU A 16 -12.88 -4.95 -13.57
C LEU A 16 -13.06 -4.10 -12.31
N ASN A 17 -13.47 -2.84 -12.45
CA ASN A 17 -13.76 -1.96 -11.31
C ASN A 17 -14.90 -2.50 -10.45
N ALA A 18 -15.96 -3.03 -11.06
CA ALA A 18 -17.05 -3.66 -10.32
C ALA A 18 -16.59 -4.89 -9.51
N GLU A 19 -15.68 -5.71 -10.07
CA GLU A 19 -15.08 -6.84 -9.36
C GLU A 19 -14.18 -6.38 -8.20
N ILE A 20 -13.37 -5.34 -8.41
CA ILE A 20 -12.52 -4.75 -7.37
C ILE A 20 -13.37 -4.22 -6.23
N GLU A 21 -14.46 -3.50 -6.51
CA GLU A 21 -15.38 -3.03 -5.48
C GLU A 21 -16.02 -4.18 -4.71
N LEU A 22 -16.41 -5.27 -5.39
CA LEU A 22 -16.98 -6.44 -4.74
C LEU A 22 -15.96 -7.12 -3.81
N ARG A 23 -14.71 -7.31 -4.28
CA ARG A 23 -13.62 -7.84 -3.44
C ARG A 23 -13.32 -6.93 -2.27
N THR A 24 -13.32 -5.62 -2.47
CA THR A 24 -13.10 -4.63 -1.41
C THR A 24 -14.20 -4.71 -0.36
N ARG A 25 -15.47 -4.79 -0.77
CA ARG A 25 -16.60 -5.01 0.14
C ARG A 25 -16.45 -6.31 0.94
N GLN A 26 -16.05 -7.40 0.29
CA GLN A 26 -15.85 -8.68 0.97
C GLN A 26 -14.67 -8.64 1.94
N LEU A 27 -13.56 -7.98 1.57
CA LEU A 27 -12.41 -7.80 2.44
C LEU A 27 -12.76 -6.96 3.67
N MET A 28 -13.48 -5.85 3.48
CA MET A 28 -13.95 -5.01 4.59
C MET A 28 -14.86 -5.80 5.55
N LYS A 29 -15.77 -6.63 5.02
CA LYS A 29 -16.61 -7.52 5.82
C LYS A 29 -15.78 -8.55 6.61
N ASN A 30 -14.71 -9.09 6.01
CA ASN A 30 -13.80 -10.00 6.70
C ASN A 30 -13.01 -9.26 7.80
N VAL A 31 -12.54 -8.04 7.53
CA VAL A 31 -11.86 -7.18 8.52
C VAL A 31 -12.79 -6.86 9.69
N GLU A 32 -14.03 -6.43 9.42
CA GLU A 32 -15.04 -6.19 10.45
C GLU A 32 -15.33 -7.45 11.27
N ALA A 33 -15.40 -8.63 10.64
CA ALA A 33 -15.60 -9.89 11.36
C ALA A 33 -14.40 -10.26 12.26
N VAL A 34 -13.17 -9.89 11.87
CA VAL A 34 -11.97 -10.07 12.69
C VAL A 34 -11.91 -9.05 13.83
N ILE A 35 -12.22 -7.78 13.55
CA ILE A 35 -12.29 -6.71 14.54
C ILE A 35 -13.38 -7.02 15.57
N SER A 36 -14.55 -7.49 15.14
CA SER A 36 -15.64 -7.87 16.03
C SER A 36 -15.32 -9.06 16.94
N LYS A 37 -14.36 -9.92 16.54
CA LYS A 37 -13.87 -11.05 17.35
C LYS A 37 -12.72 -10.66 18.27
N GLN A 38 -12.04 -9.56 17.99
CA GLN A 38 -10.99 -9.02 18.86
C GLN A 38 -11.61 -8.06 19.88
N SER A 39 -11.44 -8.35 21.17
CA SER A 39 -11.91 -7.45 22.23
C SER A 39 -11.19 -6.08 22.12
N PRO A 40 -11.85 -4.92 22.32
CA PRO A 40 -11.31 -3.58 22.01
C PRO A 40 -10.11 -3.06 22.82
N ARG A 41 -9.18 -3.89 23.30
CA ARG A 41 -8.14 -3.45 24.26
C ARG A 41 -6.75 -3.13 23.69
N HIS A 42 -6.53 -3.20 22.39
CA HIS A 42 -5.15 -3.09 21.89
C HIS A 42 -4.82 -1.80 21.11
N TRP A 43 -5.80 -1.11 20.51
CA TRP A 43 -5.46 -0.09 19.50
C TRP A 43 -5.57 1.37 19.94
N ALA A 44 -6.06 1.72 21.14
CA ALA A 44 -6.09 3.13 21.54
C ALA A 44 -4.65 3.68 21.73
N PRO A 45 -4.22 4.71 20.97
CA PRO A 45 -3.01 5.45 21.29
C PRO A 45 -3.23 6.19 22.61
N ASP A 46 -2.23 6.17 23.47
CA ASP A 46 -2.23 6.83 24.78
C ASP A 46 -2.67 8.31 24.64
N PRO A 47 -3.68 8.80 25.39
CA PRO A 47 -4.09 10.20 25.36
C PRO A 47 -3.09 11.04 26.15
N GLY A 48 -1.88 11.21 25.61
CA GLY A 48 -0.76 11.83 26.32
C GLY A 48 0.27 12.59 25.49
N GLU A 49 0.19 12.60 24.16
CA GLU A 49 1.19 13.31 23.34
C GLU A 49 0.55 14.38 22.45
N ASN A 50 0.59 15.60 22.96
CA ASN A 50 0.33 16.83 22.22
C ASN A 50 1.36 17.00 21.09
N TYR A 51 1.00 16.62 19.86
CA TYR A 51 1.70 17.14 18.69
C TYR A 51 1.16 18.52 18.35
N SER A 52 1.82 19.54 18.89
CA SER A 52 1.71 20.91 18.42
C SER A 52 2.17 21.00 16.96
N LEU A 53 1.21 21.25 16.07
CA LEU A 53 1.44 21.76 14.73
C LEU A 53 2.15 23.11 14.82
N SER A 54 3.44 23.16 14.51
CA SER A 54 4.10 24.41 14.17
C SER A 54 5.06 24.23 13.00
N ASN A 55 4.66 24.83 11.88
CA ASN A 55 5.46 25.12 10.71
C ASN A 55 6.84 25.68 11.10
N ARG A 56 7.92 25.08 10.58
CA ARG A 56 9.18 25.79 10.38
C ARG A 56 9.88 25.30 9.12
N THR A 57 9.53 25.95 8.02
CA THR A 57 10.43 26.14 6.87
C THR A 57 11.72 26.78 7.36
N GLN A 58 12.84 26.05 7.32
CA GLN A 58 14.15 26.67 7.27
C GLN A 58 15.15 25.75 6.56
N LYS A 59 15.49 26.18 5.35
CA LYS A 59 16.74 25.84 4.65
C LYS A 59 17.91 25.97 5.62
N ARG A 60 18.79 24.97 5.67
CA ARG A 60 20.23 25.22 5.70
C ARG A 60 21.01 24.03 5.17
N ASN A 61 21.93 24.41 4.29
CA ASN A 61 22.91 23.57 3.61
C ASN A 61 23.98 23.09 4.61
N GLY A 62 24.59 21.96 4.28
CA GLY A 62 26.03 21.78 4.45
C GLY A 62 26.51 20.87 5.57
N LEU A 63 27.25 19.85 5.12
CA LEU A 63 28.46 19.32 5.72
C LEU A 63 28.32 18.28 6.86
N SER A 64 28.79 17.08 6.51
CA SER A 64 29.21 16.00 7.42
C SER A 64 30.19 16.53 8.48
N PRO A 65 30.21 15.91 9.66
CA PRO A 65 31.49 15.37 10.11
C PRO A 65 31.42 13.88 10.48
N ASP A 66 32.44 13.16 10.03
CA ASP A 66 32.82 11.83 10.47
C ASP A 66 32.85 11.71 12.00
N PHE A 67 32.24 10.66 12.53
CA PHE A 67 32.53 10.15 13.87
C PHE A 67 33.14 8.76 13.74
N ILE A 68 34.46 8.72 13.92
CA ILE A 68 35.25 7.52 14.14
C ILE A 68 35.38 7.30 15.66
N ASN A 69 35.20 6.04 16.06
CA ASN A 69 35.75 5.36 17.22
C ASN A 69 35.04 5.48 18.58
N GLY A 70 34.63 4.30 19.07
CA GLY A 70 34.07 4.06 20.38
C GLY A 70 33.88 2.57 20.62
N ASN A 71 34.99 1.83 20.66
CA ASN A 71 35.11 0.46 21.16
C ASN A 71 34.16 0.15 22.33
N SER A 72 33.35 -0.90 22.22
CA SER A 72 32.90 -1.68 23.37
C SER A 72 33.13 -3.16 23.09
N LYS A 73 34.37 -3.56 23.39
CA LYS A 73 34.85 -4.92 23.45
C LYS A 73 34.79 -5.31 24.94
N TYR A 74 33.71 -5.97 25.35
CA TYR A 74 33.69 -6.76 26.59
C TYR A 74 33.82 -8.22 26.16
N PHE A 75 35.02 -8.79 26.20
CA PHE A 75 35.59 -9.54 27.32
C PHE A 75 34.77 -10.79 27.68
N SER A 76 35.26 -11.94 27.23
CA SER A 76 35.23 -13.21 27.94
C SER A 76 36.23 -14.14 27.26
N GLU A 77 37.51 -13.93 27.57
CA GLU A 77 38.53 -14.98 27.47
C GLU A 77 38.46 -15.83 28.75
N GLU A 78 38.38 -17.14 28.51
CA GLU A 78 38.95 -18.25 29.26
C GLU A 78 38.54 -18.49 30.72
N ASN A 79 37.83 -19.60 30.90
CA ASN A 79 38.31 -20.64 31.81
C ASN A 79 38.18 -22.00 31.11
N ASP A 80 39.33 -22.49 30.64
CA ASP A 80 39.58 -23.90 30.42
C ASP A 80 39.51 -24.63 31.76
N PHE A 81 38.57 -25.56 31.89
CA PHE A 81 38.71 -26.67 32.83
C PHE A 81 38.17 -27.96 32.20
N HIS A 82 39.07 -28.61 31.45
CA HIS A 82 39.34 -30.04 31.54
C HIS A 82 38.13 -30.99 31.40
N GLU A 83 37.89 -31.50 30.18
CA GLU A 83 37.31 -32.84 30.06
C GLU A 83 37.96 -33.63 28.92
N LEU A 84 39.04 -34.31 29.31
CA LEU A 84 39.44 -35.60 28.78
C LEU A 84 38.21 -36.50 28.65
N LEU A 85 37.91 -36.94 27.42
CA LEU A 85 37.77 -38.36 27.05
C LEU A 85 37.22 -38.46 25.62
N ASP A 86 38.14 -38.50 24.66
CA ASP A 86 37.96 -39.39 23.51
C ASP A 86 38.33 -40.80 23.97
N GLN A 87 37.44 -41.77 23.75
CA GLN A 87 37.79 -43.12 23.31
C GLN A 87 36.55 -44.01 23.17
N ASN A 88 36.30 -44.37 21.91
CA ASN A 88 36.06 -45.73 21.47
C ASN A 88 34.88 -46.49 22.10
N GLY A 89 33.88 -46.66 21.24
CA GLY A 89 32.94 -47.77 21.32
C GLY A 89 33.67 -49.10 21.34
N HIS A 90 33.84 -49.66 22.54
CA HIS A 90 33.97 -51.09 22.73
C HIS A 90 32.63 -51.67 23.17
N LYS A 91 32.02 -52.43 22.27
CA LYS A 91 31.01 -53.43 22.59
C LYS A 91 31.59 -54.35 23.67
N VAL A 92 31.15 -54.20 24.91
CA VAL A 92 31.22 -55.27 25.90
C VAL A 92 29.82 -55.59 26.34
N SER A 93 29.28 -56.63 25.72
CA SER A 93 28.20 -57.42 26.31
C SER A 93 28.66 -57.87 27.69
N ARG A 94 28.21 -57.19 28.75
CA ARG A 94 28.21 -57.75 30.10
C ARG A 94 26.76 -58.06 30.46
N GLN A 95 26.38 -59.25 30.04
CA GLN A 95 25.37 -60.06 30.69
C GLN A 95 25.63 -60.04 32.21
N CYS A 96 24.94 -59.17 32.94
CA CYS A 96 24.86 -59.24 34.39
C CYS A 96 23.88 -60.36 34.74
N GLN A 97 24.32 -61.60 34.58
CA GLN A 97 23.81 -62.72 35.36
C GLN A 97 24.22 -62.47 36.82
N LEU A 98 23.40 -61.74 37.56
CA LEU A 98 23.37 -61.91 39.01
C LEU A 98 22.63 -63.23 39.29
N ARG A 99 23.28 -64.35 38.91
CA ARG A 99 23.16 -65.59 39.69
C ARG A 99 23.80 -65.26 41.03
N GLY A 100 22.99 -64.71 41.93
CA GLY A 100 23.25 -64.73 43.36
C GLY A 100 23.47 -66.17 43.76
N SER A 101 24.74 -66.56 43.72
CA SER A 101 25.27 -67.79 44.25
C SER A 101 24.82 -67.84 45.71
N ARG A 102 23.78 -68.61 46.00
CA ARG A 102 23.55 -69.14 47.34
C ARG A 102 24.72 -70.08 47.62
N LYS A 103 25.89 -69.52 47.93
CA LYS A 103 26.89 -70.21 48.75
C LYS A 103 26.27 -70.29 50.14
N SER A 104 25.49 -71.36 50.33
CA SER A 104 25.27 -71.94 51.64
C SER A 104 26.65 -72.24 52.22
N VAL A 105 27.14 -71.35 53.08
CA VAL A 105 28.22 -71.67 54.01
C VAL A 105 27.54 -72.28 55.22
N TYR A 106 27.00 -73.49 55.04
CA TYR A 106 26.94 -74.47 56.11
C TYR A 106 28.11 -75.43 55.88
N ASN A 107 29.28 -74.95 56.26
CA ASN A 107 30.43 -75.81 56.49
C ASN A 107 30.23 -76.43 57.88
N GLN A 108 29.77 -77.68 57.93
CA GLN A 108 30.07 -78.61 59.02
C GLN A 108 29.68 -80.02 58.58
N GLY A 109 30.62 -80.96 58.69
CA GLY A 109 30.38 -82.38 58.40
C GLY A 109 31.45 -83.10 57.59
N LYS A 110 32.75 -82.80 57.78
CA LYS A 110 33.77 -83.79 57.44
C LYS A 110 33.53 -85.03 58.31
N GLY A 111 33.20 -86.14 57.68
CA GLY A 111 33.34 -87.47 58.27
C GLY A 111 34.81 -87.73 58.52
N GLN A 112 35.28 -87.36 59.71
CA GLN A 112 36.54 -87.85 60.25
C GLN A 112 36.25 -89.17 60.98
N ASN A 113 36.85 -90.22 60.45
CA ASN A 113 37.06 -91.48 61.12
C ASN A 113 37.65 -91.26 62.52
N LYS A 114 37.04 -91.96 63.49
CA LYS A 114 37.61 -92.50 64.73
C LYS A 114 38.96 -91.89 65.17
N LYS A 115 38.90 -90.94 66.10
CA LYS A 115 39.84 -90.82 67.21
C LYS A 115 39.08 -90.32 68.44
N ASP A 116 39.05 -91.20 69.43
CA ASP A 116 38.95 -90.95 70.87
C ASP A 116 37.82 -90.02 71.34
N LEU A 117 36.71 -90.68 71.68
CA LEU A 117 35.49 -90.17 72.30
C LEU A 117 35.67 -89.77 73.78
N SER A 118 36.84 -89.25 74.15
CA SER A 118 37.23 -89.17 75.57
C SER A 118 38.08 -87.95 75.88
N ASP A 119 37.61 -86.75 75.53
CA ASP A 119 37.98 -85.52 76.23
C ASP A 119 37.01 -84.37 75.95
N HIS A 120 35.76 -84.52 76.38
CA HIS A 120 34.90 -83.36 76.53
C HIS A 120 34.65 -83.15 78.00
N GLY A 121 35.32 -82.12 78.54
CA GLY A 121 35.03 -81.44 79.79
C GLY A 121 33.60 -80.91 79.83
N LEU A 122 32.62 -81.82 79.82
CA LEU A 122 31.21 -81.57 80.04
C LEU A 122 30.98 -80.99 81.44
N LEU A 123 31.92 -81.26 82.34
CA LEU A 123 31.95 -80.82 83.71
C LEU A 123 33.20 -79.98 83.98
N PRO A 124 33.06 -78.79 84.56
CA PRO A 124 34.22 -78.01 84.99
C PRO A 124 35.03 -78.80 86.03
N SER A 125 36.34 -78.60 86.11
CA SER A 125 37.23 -79.32 87.03
C SER A 125 36.78 -79.25 88.51
N SER A 126 35.95 -78.26 88.86
CA SER A 126 35.26 -78.10 90.15
C SER A 126 34.19 -79.17 90.47
N ALA A 127 33.83 -80.04 89.53
CA ALA A 127 32.77 -81.05 89.71
C ALA A 127 33.28 -82.44 90.16
N LYS A 128 34.61 -82.63 90.25
CA LYS A 128 35.21 -83.86 90.81
C LYS A 128 35.04 -83.86 92.33
N GLY A 129 34.17 -84.73 92.86
CA GLY A 129 33.89 -84.87 94.31
C GLY A 129 32.49 -84.46 94.74
N MET A 130 31.66 -83.98 93.80
CA MET A 130 30.25 -83.64 94.02
C MET A 130 29.39 -84.91 94.14
N SER A 131 28.42 -84.94 95.06
CA SER A 131 27.45 -86.04 95.16
C SER A 131 26.61 -86.13 93.88
N ALA A 132 26.11 -87.33 93.53
CA ALA A 132 25.32 -87.55 92.31
C ALA A 132 24.16 -86.54 92.16
N GLU A 133 23.52 -86.16 93.26
CA GLU A 133 22.43 -85.18 93.29
C GLU A 133 22.90 -83.76 92.94
N SER A 134 24.07 -83.35 93.42
CA SER A 134 24.67 -82.04 93.12
C SER A 134 25.18 -81.94 91.68
N LEU A 135 25.65 -83.06 91.11
CA LEU A 135 26.01 -83.16 89.69
C LEU A 135 24.78 -83.04 88.78
N VAL A 136 23.68 -83.70 89.14
CA VAL A 136 22.40 -83.60 88.43
C VAL A 136 21.86 -82.16 88.47
N ARG A 137 22.01 -81.44 89.58
CA ARG A 137 21.63 -80.02 89.68
C ARG A 137 22.46 -79.13 88.76
N LEU A 138 23.79 -79.34 88.71
CA LEU A 138 24.70 -78.60 87.83
C LEU A 138 24.38 -78.85 86.34
N LEU A 139 24.16 -80.10 85.94
CA LEU A 139 23.81 -80.46 84.56
C LEU A 139 22.43 -79.91 84.16
N LYS A 140 21.45 -79.92 85.07
CA LYS A 140 20.15 -79.26 84.84
C LYS A 140 20.31 -77.75 84.65
N ALA A 141 21.16 -77.09 85.43
CA ALA A 141 21.44 -75.66 85.29
C ALA A 141 22.12 -75.35 83.95
N LYS A 142 23.12 -76.15 83.54
CA LYS A 142 23.76 -76.02 82.22
C LYS A 142 22.78 -76.29 81.08
N GLY A 143 21.89 -77.27 81.23
CA GLY A 143 20.81 -77.53 80.27
C GLY A 143 19.83 -76.36 80.14
N LYS A 144 19.47 -75.71 81.26
CA LYS A 144 18.66 -74.49 81.24
C LYS A 144 19.38 -73.30 80.59
N LEU A 145 20.65 -73.06 80.94
CA LEU A 145 21.44 -71.98 80.32
C LEU A 145 21.58 -72.18 78.80
N LEU A 146 21.93 -73.38 78.35
CA LEU A 146 22.02 -73.69 76.92
C LEU A 146 20.66 -73.58 76.22
N GLN A 147 19.57 -73.93 76.91
CA GLN A 147 18.21 -73.74 76.40
C GLN A 147 17.87 -72.23 76.26
N GLU A 148 18.21 -71.42 77.25
CA GLU A 148 18.04 -69.96 77.23
C GLU A 148 18.89 -69.29 76.14
N GLU A 149 20.16 -69.69 75.96
CA GLU A 149 21.03 -69.23 74.88
C GLU A 149 20.47 -69.61 73.51
N LEU A 150 19.99 -70.84 73.35
CA LEU A 150 19.35 -71.31 72.12
C LEU A 150 18.06 -70.53 71.82
N GLU A 151 17.25 -70.24 72.83
CA GLU A 151 16.06 -69.38 72.70
C GLU A 151 16.44 -67.92 72.37
N GLN A 152 17.51 -67.39 72.95
CA GLN A 152 18.04 -66.07 72.63
C GLN A 152 18.52 -65.99 71.18
N VAL A 153 19.36 -66.92 70.74
CA VAL A 153 19.84 -66.98 69.35
C VAL A 153 18.67 -67.15 68.38
N LYS A 154 17.65 -67.94 68.73
CA LYS A 154 16.41 -68.04 67.92
C LYS A 154 15.68 -66.70 67.82
N ARG A 155 15.52 -65.95 68.91
CA ARG A 155 14.92 -64.61 68.90
C ARG A 155 15.73 -63.64 68.05
N GLU A 156 17.06 -63.65 68.19
CA GLU A 156 17.95 -62.80 67.40
C GLU A 156 17.89 -63.15 65.90
N LEU A 157 17.89 -64.44 65.57
CA LEU A 157 17.74 -64.90 64.18
C LEU A 157 16.39 -64.47 63.59
N GLN A 158 15.31 -64.58 64.37
CA GLN A 158 13.99 -64.12 63.95
C GLN A 158 13.97 -62.61 63.71
N ASN A 159 14.53 -61.81 64.63
CA ASN A 159 14.63 -60.35 64.47
C ASN A 159 15.44 -59.99 63.22
N LYS A 160 16.58 -60.64 63.00
CA LYS A 160 17.40 -60.42 61.79
C LYS A 160 16.67 -60.82 60.52
N ASN A 161 15.86 -61.88 60.56
CA ASN A 161 15.03 -62.30 59.43
C ASN A 161 13.95 -61.26 59.10
N ASP A 162 13.32 -60.67 60.12
CA ASP A 162 12.30 -59.64 59.93
C ASP A 162 12.91 -58.30 59.46
N GLU A 163 14.10 -57.93 59.96
CA GLU A 163 14.92 -56.83 59.42
C GLU A 163 15.28 -57.04 57.94
N LEU A 164 15.71 -58.26 57.56
CA LEU A 164 16.05 -58.60 56.18
C LEU A 164 14.83 -58.48 55.26
N LYS A 165 13.64 -58.88 55.70
CA LYS A 165 12.39 -58.70 54.93
C LYS A 165 12.07 -57.22 54.71
N LYS A 166 12.25 -56.39 55.76
CA LYS A 166 12.03 -54.94 55.67
C LYS A 166 12.99 -54.30 54.67
N ILE A 167 14.28 -54.59 54.77
CA ILE A 167 15.29 -54.09 53.83
C ILE A 167 15.00 -54.56 52.40
N HIS A 168 14.58 -55.82 52.21
CA HIS A 168 14.18 -56.31 50.89
C HIS A 168 12.99 -55.54 50.30
N LEU A 169 12.00 -55.18 51.13
CA LEU A 169 10.87 -54.36 50.70
C LEU A 169 11.32 -52.95 50.33
N ASP A 170 12.18 -52.33 51.14
CA ASP A 170 12.70 -50.99 50.88
C ASP A 170 13.54 -50.94 49.59
N ILE A 171 14.38 -51.96 49.34
CA ILE A 171 15.13 -52.09 48.07
C ILE A 171 14.18 -52.16 46.88
N LYS A 172 13.11 -52.97 46.98
CA LYS A 172 12.12 -53.09 45.90
C LYS A 172 11.43 -51.75 45.63
N ASN A 173 11.01 -51.04 46.68
CA ASN A 173 10.36 -49.73 46.54
C ASN A 173 11.29 -48.71 45.87
N LEU A 174 12.56 -48.65 46.29
CA LEU A 174 13.56 -47.77 45.69
C LEU A 174 13.86 -48.14 44.22
N GLU A 175 13.83 -49.42 43.88
CA GLU A 175 14.02 -49.88 42.50
C GLU A 175 12.83 -49.51 41.61
N ASP A 176 11.60 -49.63 42.12
CA ASP A 176 10.39 -49.17 41.43
C ASP A 176 10.40 -47.64 41.22
N GLU A 177 10.79 -46.87 42.23
CA GLU A 177 10.97 -45.41 42.11
C GLU A 177 12.05 -45.02 41.10
N LYS A 178 13.20 -45.70 41.13
CA LYS A 178 14.27 -45.51 40.14
C LYS A 178 13.77 -45.75 38.72
N GLN A 179 13.00 -46.81 38.48
CA GLN A 179 12.42 -47.09 37.16
C GLN A 179 11.45 -45.99 36.72
N LYS A 180 10.63 -45.48 37.65
CA LYS A 180 9.74 -44.35 37.39
C LYS A 180 10.52 -43.10 36.98
N PHE A 181 11.54 -42.71 37.74
CA PHE A 181 12.38 -41.55 37.40
C PHE A 181 13.11 -41.70 36.07
N LEU A 182 13.58 -42.91 35.73
CA LEU A 182 14.19 -43.18 34.43
C LEU A 182 13.18 -43.01 33.28
N SER A 183 11.94 -43.48 33.46
CA SER A 183 10.86 -43.28 32.49
C SER A 183 10.53 -41.80 32.32
N ASP A 184 10.33 -41.07 33.43
CA ASP A 184 10.03 -39.64 33.43
C ASP A 184 11.15 -38.84 32.75
N SER A 185 12.42 -39.13 33.07
CA SER A 185 13.59 -38.52 32.44
C SER A 185 13.67 -38.78 30.93
N ALA A 186 13.31 -39.98 30.48
CA ALA A 186 13.21 -40.28 29.05
C ALA A 186 12.14 -39.42 28.37
N THR A 187 10.94 -39.33 28.95
CA THR A 187 9.85 -38.51 28.37
C THR A 187 10.17 -37.01 28.35
N LEU A 188 10.83 -36.49 29.39
CA LEU A 188 11.26 -35.10 29.44
C LEU A 188 12.33 -34.80 28.40
N ARG A 189 13.30 -35.68 28.20
CA ARG A 189 14.30 -35.55 27.12
C ARG A 189 13.64 -35.50 25.74
N ASP A 190 12.64 -36.33 25.49
CA ASP A 190 11.91 -36.30 24.21
C ASP A 190 11.10 -35.01 24.02
N LYS A 191 10.53 -34.46 25.10
CA LYS A 191 9.84 -33.16 25.07
C LYS A 191 10.82 -32.03 24.77
N VAL A 192 11.99 -32.02 25.40
CA VAL A 192 13.05 -31.02 25.15
C VAL A 192 13.46 -31.05 23.68
N LYS A 193 13.77 -32.22 23.12
CA LYS A 193 14.12 -32.37 21.69
C LYS A 193 13.04 -31.84 20.76
N LYS A 194 11.76 -32.12 21.05
CA LYS A 194 10.63 -31.59 20.26
C LYS A 194 10.54 -30.06 20.35
N LEU A 195 10.76 -29.49 21.52
CA LEU A 195 10.75 -28.04 21.71
C LEU A 195 11.94 -27.37 21.02
N GLU A 196 13.12 -27.97 21.03
CA GLU A 196 14.31 -27.47 20.31
C GLU A 196 14.07 -27.40 18.80
N VAL A 197 13.52 -28.47 18.21
CA VAL A 197 13.16 -28.49 16.78
C VAL A 197 12.10 -27.44 16.47
N ASN A 198 11.07 -27.32 17.31
CA ASN A 198 10.04 -26.30 17.13
C ASN A 198 10.63 -24.88 17.22
N LEU A 199 11.50 -24.62 18.19
CA LEU A 199 12.15 -23.33 18.35
C LEU A 199 12.98 -22.98 17.12
N ALA A 200 13.81 -23.90 16.63
CA ALA A 200 14.58 -23.70 15.40
C ALA A 200 13.68 -23.35 14.21
N SER A 201 12.56 -24.08 14.03
CA SER A 201 11.61 -23.81 12.94
C SER A 201 10.93 -22.44 13.05
N GLN A 202 10.66 -21.96 14.27
CA GLN A 202 10.05 -20.65 14.49
C GLN A 202 11.07 -19.53 14.27
N THR A 203 12.32 -19.73 14.68
CA THR A 203 13.41 -18.80 14.39
C THR A 203 13.62 -18.62 12.89
N GLU A 204 13.61 -19.71 12.11
CA GLU A 204 13.72 -19.63 10.65
C GLU A 204 12.55 -18.86 10.04
N LYS A 205 11.31 -19.15 10.47
CA LYS A 205 10.12 -18.40 10.02
C LYS A 205 10.21 -16.92 10.35
N LEU A 206 10.72 -16.57 11.53
CA LEU A 206 10.91 -15.19 11.95
C LEU A 206 11.93 -14.48 11.05
N GLN A 207 13.07 -15.11 10.78
CA GLN A 207 14.09 -14.58 9.87
C GLN A 207 13.54 -14.34 8.45
N MET A 208 12.74 -15.28 7.94
CA MET A 208 12.06 -15.13 6.66
C MET A 208 11.12 -13.93 6.66
N ARG A 209 10.28 -13.77 7.69
CA ARG A 209 9.38 -12.62 7.85
C ARG A 209 10.14 -11.30 7.99
N ASP A 210 11.28 -11.28 8.67
CA ASP A 210 12.12 -10.10 8.80
C ASP A 210 12.72 -9.69 7.45
N SER A 211 13.18 -10.65 6.65
CA SER A 211 13.68 -10.38 5.30
C SER A 211 12.59 -9.81 4.38
N GLU A 212 11.37 -10.34 4.46
CA GLU A 212 10.20 -9.86 3.72
C GLU A 212 9.82 -8.44 4.14
N ASN A 213 9.81 -8.17 5.45
CA ASN A 213 9.57 -6.83 5.99
C ASN A 213 10.59 -5.80 5.50
N ILE A 214 11.87 -6.18 5.36
CA ILE A 214 12.90 -5.30 4.81
C ILE A 214 12.62 -4.98 3.34
N ILE A 215 12.21 -5.97 2.54
CA ILE A 215 11.87 -5.79 1.13
C ILE A 215 10.65 -4.86 0.99
N LEU A 216 9.57 -5.14 1.73
CA LEU A 216 8.36 -4.33 1.71
C LEU A 216 8.62 -2.88 2.14
N LYS A 217 9.48 -2.66 3.15
CA LYS A 217 9.89 -1.30 3.55
C LYS A 217 10.62 -0.56 2.43
N LYS A 218 11.48 -1.24 1.65
CA LYS A 218 12.17 -0.65 0.49
C LYS A 218 11.19 -0.33 -0.63
N GLU A 219 10.26 -1.22 -0.93
CA GLU A 219 9.23 -0.99 -1.95
C GLU A 219 8.33 0.20 -1.59
N ILE A 220 7.93 0.33 -0.33
CA ILE A 220 7.18 1.50 0.18
C ILE A 220 7.97 2.80 -0.06
N GLU A 221 9.28 2.80 0.18
CA GLU A 221 10.10 4.00 -0.02
C GLU A 221 10.22 4.37 -1.51
N ILE A 222 10.37 3.37 -2.38
CA ILE A 222 10.37 3.58 -3.85
C ILE A 222 9.03 4.17 -4.30
N LEU A 223 7.91 3.57 -3.88
CA LEU A 223 6.57 4.06 -4.22
C LEU A 223 6.34 5.49 -3.73
N LYS A 224 6.81 5.85 -2.53
CA LYS A 224 6.76 7.22 -2.02
C LYS A 224 7.55 8.20 -2.90
N GLN A 225 8.72 7.80 -3.41
CA GLN A 225 9.53 8.63 -4.30
C GLN A 225 8.86 8.81 -5.67
N ASP A 226 8.25 7.75 -6.20
CA ASP A 226 7.52 7.82 -7.47
C ASP A 226 6.25 8.69 -7.36
N ILE A 227 5.50 8.59 -6.26
CA ILE A 227 4.37 9.50 -5.97
C ILE A 227 4.83 10.97 -5.99
N LYS A 228 5.95 11.29 -5.34
CA LYS A 228 6.50 12.66 -5.35
C LYS A 228 6.85 13.12 -6.76
N ARG A 229 7.46 12.24 -7.56
CA ARG A 229 7.84 12.52 -8.96
C ARG A 229 6.61 12.75 -9.84
N LEU A 230 5.60 11.89 -9.72
CA LEU A 230 4.34 12.00 -10.45
C LEU A 230 3.59 13.28 -10.09
N ASN A 231 3.53 13.64 -8.81
CA ASN A 231 2.89 14.90 -8.38
C ASN A 231 3.56 16.14 -8.99
N LEU A 232 4.90 16.16 -9.09
CA LEU A 232 5.62 17.23 -9.78
C LEU A 232 5.30 17.27 -11.28
N CYS A 233 5.20 16.10 -11.92
CA CYS A 233 4.83 16.00 -13.34
C CYS A 233 3.41 16.49 -13.59
N ILE A 234 2.45 16.09 -12.73
CA ILE A 234 1.05 16.53 -12.78
C ILE A 234 0.97 18.05 -12.63
N ALA A 235 1.62 18.63 -11.61
CA ALA A 235 1.64 20.08 -11.43
C ALA A 235 2.22 20.83 -12.64
N GLY A 236 3.28 20.28 -13.26
CA GLY A 236 3.85 20.83 -14.49
C GLY A 236 2.90 20.76 -15.70
N ASN A 237 2.17 19.66 -15.84
CA ASN A 237 1.19 19.49 -16.92
C ASN A 237 -0.06 20.36 -16.70
N GLU A 238 -0.52 20.50 -15.46
CA GLU A 238 -1.63 21.39 -15.10
C GLU A 238 -1.31 22.86 -15.41
N ALA A 239 -0.08 23.31 -15.13
CA ALA A 239 0.37 24.65 -15.49
C ALA A 239 0.37 24.88 -17.02
N LYS A 240 0.83 23.89 -17.80
CA LYS A 240 0.80 23.95 -19.28
C LYS A 240 -0.64 23.98 -19.80
N LEU A 241 -1.51 23.15 -19.23
CA LEU A 241 -2.94 23.09 -19.59
C LEU A 241 -3.63 24.42 -19.31
N ASN A 242 -3.39 25.02 -18.14
CA ASN A 242 -3.94 26.32 -17.77
C ASN A 242 -3.48 27.42 -18.74
N LYS A 243 -2.19 27.45 -19.10
CA LYS A 243 -1.69 28.40 -20.10
C LYS A 243 -2.36 28.23 -21.46
N SER A 244 -2.51 27.00 -21.95
CA SER A 244 -3.20 26.71 -23.22
C SER A 244 -4.69 27.10 -23.15
N ARG A 245 -5.33 26.92 -21.99
CA ARG A 245 -6.72 27.35 -21.74
C ARG A 245 -6.85 28.86 -21.78
N GLU A 246 -5.95 29.61 -21.15
CA GLU A 246 -5.91 31.08 -21.19
C GLU A 246 -5.72 31.60 -22.62
N GLU A 247 -4.81 31.00 -23.40
CA GLU A 247 -4.59 31.34 -24.81
C GLU A 247 -5.86 31.08 -25.65
N THR A 248 -6.53 29.96 -25.42
CA THR A 248 -7.78 29.62 -26.09
C THR A 248 -8.88 30.64 -25.79
N GLU A 249 -9.05 31.05 -24.53
CA GLU A 249 -10.03 32.08 -24.16
C GLU A 249 -9.69 33.43 -24.77
N LYS A 250 -8.40 33.79 -24.85
CA LYS A 250 -7.94 35.00 -25.55
C LYS A 250 -8.31 34.96 -27.04
N PHE A 251 -8.10 33.84 -27.72
CA PHE A 251 -8.47 33.71 -29.14
C PHE A 251 -9.99 33.77 -29.35
N LYS A 252 -10.79 33.16 -28.45
CA LYS A 252 -12.26 33.28 -28.50
C LYS A 252 -12.72 34.73 -28.36
N LEU A 253 -12.12 35.50 -27.45
CA LEU A 253 -12.45 36.92 -27.27
C LEU A 253 -12.07 37.73 -28.51
N LEU A 254 -10.88 37.50 -29.07
CA LEU A 254 -10.43 38.18 -30.29
C LEU A 254 -11.33 37.86 -31.50
N LEU A 255 -11.76 36.61 -31.63
CA LEU A 255 -12.71 36.18 -32.66
C LEU A 255 -14.04 36.93 -32.53
N LYS A 256 -14.65 36.95 -31.34
CA LYS A 256 -15.89 37.68 -31.07
C LYS A 256 -15.76 39.18 -31.39
N GLN A 257 -14.63 39.78 -31.03
CA GLN A 257 -14.36 41.18 -31.34
C GLN A 257 -14.25 41.41 -32.85
N SER A 258 -13.56 40.53 -33.57
CA SER A 258 -13.43 40.60 -35.03
C SER A 258 -14.78 40.46 -35.73
N GLU A 259 -15.62 39.51 -35.32
CA GLU A 259 -16.98 39.32 -35.86
C GLU A 259 -17.86 40.56 -35.65
N SER A 260 -17.78 41.17 -34.46
CA SER A 260 -18.49 42.43 -34.17
C SER A 260 -18.00 43.58 -35.05
N ASN A 261 -16.68 43.74 -35.21
CA ASN A 261 -16.09 44.77 -36.06
C ASN A 261 -16.49 44.57 -37.54
N GLU A 262 -16.50 43.33 -38.03
CA GLU A 262 -16.92 43.00 -39.39
C GLU A 262 -18.41 43.31 -39.61
N LYS A 263 -19.26 43.01 -38.62
CA LYS A 263 -20.67 43.37 -38.67
C LYS A 263 -20.86 44.89 -38.75
N GLU A 264 -20.20 45.64 -37.89
CA GLU A 264 -20.26 47.11 -37.90
C GLU A 264 -19.74 47.70 -39.22
N ALA A 265 -18.65 47.16 -39.76
CA ALA A 265 -18.11 47.59 -41.06
C ALA A 265 -19.09 47.32 -42.21
N ARG A 266 -19.74 46.15 -42.21
CA ARG A 266 -20.80 45.82 -43.19
C ARG A 266 -22.00 46.75 -43.08
N ASP A 267 -22.45 47.07 -41.87
CA ASP A 267 -23.58 47.97 -41.63
C ASP A 267 -23.26 49.41 -42.08
N LYS A 268 -22.04 49.90 -41.81
CA LYS A 268 -21.56 51.20 -42.32
C LYS A 268 -21.48 51.24 -43.85
N CYS A 269 -21.01 50.17 -44.48
CA CYS A 269 -20.94 50.06 -45.94
C CYS A 269 -22.33 50.08 -46.57
N ARG A 270 -23.28 49.32 -46.00
CA ARG A 270 -24.70 49.32 -46.44
C ARG A 270 -25.31 50.71 -46.35
N THR A 271 -25.18 51.37 -45.20
CA THR A 271 -25.71 52.71 -44.98
C THR A 271 -25.15 53.71 -46.01
N LYS A 272 -23.82 53.70 -46.23
CA LYS A 272 -23.18 54.56 -47.23
C LYS A 272 -23.65 54.27 -48.65
N ASN A 273 -23.85 52.99 -49.00
CA ASN A 273 -24.39 52.61 -50.31
C ASN A 273 -25.82 53.12 -50.49
N ASP A 274 -26.66 53.00 -49.47
CA ASP A 274 -28.04 53.51 -49.50
C ASP A 274 -28.05 55.04 -49.67
N ASP A 275 -27.19 55.77 -48.95
CA ASP A 275 -27.01 57.22 -49.10
C ASP A 275 -26.57 57.60 -50.52
N MET A 276 -25.61 56.85 -51.10
CA MET A 276 -25.17 57.05 -52.48
C MET A 276 -26.29 56.82 -53.48
N VAL A 277 -27.09 55.76 -53.31
CA VAL A 277 -28.24 55.46 -54.19
C VAL A 277 -29.27 56.59 -54.12
N VAL A 278 -29.56 57.12 -52.93
CA VAL A 278 -30.48 58.27 -52.76
C VAL A 278 -29.92 59.51 -53.47
N MET A 279 -28.62 59.79 -53.34
CA MET A 279 -27.99 60.93 -54.00
C MET A 279 -27.98 60.79 -55.53
N VAL A 280 -27.70 59.59 -56.07
CA VAL A 280 -27.77 59.32 -57.51
C VAL A 280 -29.19 59.58 -58.02
N ARG A 281 -30.22 59.04 -57.37
CA ARG A 281 -31.62 59.27 -57.75
C ARG A 281 -31.98 60.77 -57.74
N LYS A 282 -31.47 61.52 -56.75
CA LYS A 282 -31.66 62.98 -56.66
C LYS A 282 -31.01 63.71 -57.84
N LEU A 283 -29.78 63.36 -58.18
CA LEU A 283 -29.05 63.94 -59.33
C LEU A 283 -29.72 63.59 -60.66
N GLU A 284 -30.20 62.34 -60.82
CA GLU A 284 -30.96 61.93 -62.00
C GLU A 284 -32.25 62.73 -62.18
N LYS A 285 -32.97 62.99 -61.08
CA LYS A 285 -34.17 63.85 -61.10
C LYS A 285 -33.82 65.28 -61.53
N GLN A 286 -32.79 65.88 -60.93
CA GLN A 286 -32.31 67.23 -61.30
C GLN A 286 -31.87 67.31 -62.77
N LYS A 287 -31.17 66.28 -63.27
CA LYS A 287 -30.78 66.18 -64.69
C LYS A 287 -32.01 66.14 -65.61
N SER A 288 -33.01 65.34 -65.27
CA SER A 288 -34.26 65.23 -66.04
C SER A 288 -35.03 66.55 -66.06
N GLU A 289 -35.12 67.26 -64.93
CA GLU A 289 -35.73 68.59 -64.83
C GLU A 289 -34.99 69.62 -65.69
N LEU A 290 -33.66 69.64 -65.63
CA LEU A 290 -32.82 70.53 -66.45
C LEU A 290 -32.98 70.24 -67.94
N LEU A 291 -32.89 68.98 -68.36
CA LEU A 291 -33.13 68.59 -69.76
C LEU A 291 -34.55 69.00 -70.22
N GLY A 292 -35.55 68.87 -69.35
CA GLY A 292 -36.91 69.35 -69.59
C GLY A 292 -36.96 70.87 -69.83
N SER A 293 -36.29 71.67 -68.99
CA SER A 293 -36.21 73.13 -69.19
C SER A 293 -35.47 73.52 -70.48
N ILE A 294 -34.39 72.83 -70.84
CA ILE A 294 -33.64 73.07 -72.09
C ILE A 294 -34.53 72.79 -73.30
N LYS A 295 -35.27 71.68 -73.30
CA LYS A 295 -36.24 71.37 -74.37
C LYS A 295 -37.30 72.45 -74.52
N LYS A 296 -37.87 72.94 -73.41
CA LYS A 296 -38.84 74.04 -73.42
C LYS A 296 -38.22 75.33 -73.99
N GLN A 297 -36.99 75.65 -73.61
CA GLN A 297 -36.24 76.79 -74.14
C GLN A 297 -35.98 76.64 -75.65
N MET A 298 -35.63 75.45 -76.15
CA MET A 298 -35.46 75.21 -77.59
C MET A 298 -36.74 75.47 -78.38
N ILE A 299 -37.89 74.96 -77.91
CA ILE A 299 -39.20 75.20 -78.55
C ILE A 299 -39.52 76.70 -78.56
N LEU A 300 -39.27 77.40 -77.45
CA LEU A 300 -39.45 78.85 -77.38
C LEU A 300 -38.57 79.58 -78.41
N ILE A 301 -37.30 79.20 -78.52
CA ILE A 301 -36.37 79.77 -79.52
C ILE A 301 -36.89 79.54 -80.94
N GLU A 302 -37.39 78.35 -81.27
CA GLU A 302 -37.97 78.07 -82.59
C GLU A 302 -39.21 78.93 -82.88
N ASN A 303 -40.11 79.06 -81.90
CA ASN A 303 -41.29 79.92 -82.04
C ASN A 303 -40.90 81.39 -82.23
N LEU A 304 -39.93 81.89 -81.45
CA LEU A 304 -39.43 83.26 -81.59
C LEU A 304 -38.76 83.50 -82.95
N LYS A 305 -38.03 82.52 -83.49
CA LYS A 305 -37.48 82.60 -84.86
C LYS A 305 -38.59 82.70 -85.91
N LYS A 306 -39.61 81.83 -85.85
CA LYS A 306 -40.78 81.90 -86.75
C LYS A 306 -41.49 83.25 -86.65
N GLN A 307 -41.71 83.75 -85.43
CA GLN A 307 -42.32 85.06 -85.21
C GLN A 307 -41.46 86.19 -85.80
N LYS A 308 -40.13 86.11 -85.65
CA LYS A 308 -39.20 87.05 -86.25
C LYS A 308 -39.32 87.06 -87.78
N ASP A 309 -39.32 85.88 -88.41
CA ASP A 309 -39.42 85.75 -89.87
C ASP A 309 -40.76 86.32 -90.39
N ILE A 310 -41.88 86.01 -89.71
CA ILE A 310 -43.20 86.58 -90.03
C ILE A 310 -43.15 88.11 -89.91
N ALA A 311 -42.62 88.65 -88.81
CA ALA A 311 -42.51 90.10 -88.62
C ALA A 311 -41.60 90.78 -89.66
N GLU A 312 -40.52 90.13 -90.11
CA GLU A 312 -39.66 90.63 -91.18
C GLU A 312 -40.36 90.62 -92.54
N THR A 313 -41.10 89.56 -92.88
CA THR A 313 -41.91 89.51 -94.11
C THR A 313 -43.04 90.55 -94.09
N GLU A 314 -43.71 90.75 -92.96
CA GLU A 314 -44.74 91.79 -92.77
C GLU A 314 -44.14 93.20 -92.92
N LYS A 315 -42.94 93.46 -92.36
CA LYS A 315 -42.22 94.72 -92.61
C LYS A 315 -41.88 94.92 -94.08
N GLY A 316 -41.44 93.87 -94.76
CA GLY A 316 -41.16 93.89 -96.20
C GLY A 316 -42.41 94.18 -97.04
N LEU A 317 -43.53 93.52 -96.73
CA LEU A 317 -44.86 93.77 -97.34
C LEU A 317 -45.35 95.20 -97.09
N ASN A 318 -45.27 95.68 -95.85
CA ASN A 318 -45.61 97.07 -95.53
C ASN A 318 -44.72 98.07 -96.30
N PHE A 319 -43.45 97.75 -96.52
CA PHE A 319 -42.55 98.58 -97.33
C PHE A 319 -42.95 98.58 -98.81
N THR A 320 -43.20 97.41 -99.40
CA THR A 320 -43.64 97.33 -100.79
C THR A 320 -45.00 97.98 -100.99
N GLU A 321 -45.96 97.78 -100.08
CA GLU A 321 -47.26 98.44 -100.10
C GLU A 321 -47.13 99.97 -100.09
N LYS A 322 -46.28 100.53 -99.21
CA LYS A 322 -45.98 101.96 -99.18
C LYS A 322 -45.37 102.47 -100.50
N GLU A 323 -44.41 101.75 -101.07
CA GLU A 323 -43.79 102.13 -102.35
C GLU A 323 -44.78 102.01 -103.52
N PHE A 324 -45.65 100.99 -103.53
CA PHE A 324 -46.73 100.84 -104.51
C PHE A 324 -47.75 101.99 -104.43
N LEU A 325 -48.21 102.34 -103.22
CA LEU A 325 -49.12 103.47 -103.01
C LEU A 325 -48.48 104.78 -103.48
N LYS A 326 -47.20 105.00 -103.15
CA LYS A 326 -46.44 106.17 -103.62
C LYS A 326 -46.33 106.21 -105.15
N MET A 327 -46.11 105.07 -105.82
CA MET A 327 -46.13 105.00 -107.28
C MET A 327 -47.52 105.31 -107.87
N LEU A 328 -48.60 104.89 -107.22
CA LEU A 328 -49.98 105.23 -107.62
C LEU A 328 -50.28 106.72 -107.43
N GLU A 329 -49.84 107.31 -106.32
CA GLU A 329 -49.90 108.76 -106.08
C GLU A 329 -49.14 109.54 -107.16
N MET A 330 -47.88 109.16 -107.45
CA MET A 330 -47.09 109.79 -108.52
C MET A 330 -47.72 109.63 -109.92
N ARG A 331 -48.39 108.50 -110.19
CA ARG A 331 -49.13 108.28 -111.45
C ARG A 331 -50.38 109.14 -111.55
N ASN A 332 -51.11 109.31 -110.45
CA ASN A 332 -52.26 110.20 -110.39
C ASN A 332 -51.83 111.67 -110.53
N ASP A 333 -50.72 112.06 -109.90
CA ASP A 333 -50.09 113.38 -110.09
C ASP A 333 -49.60 113.61 -111.53
N HIS A 334 -49.12 112.57 -112.22
CA HIS A 334 -48.77 112.62 -113.64
C HIS A 334 -49.98 112.67 -114.59
N LYS A 335 -51.15 112.15 -114.19
CA LYS A 335 -52.39 112.30 -114.95
C LYS A 335 -52.97 113.70 -114.80
N MET A 336 -52.95 114.27 -113.59
CA MET A 336 -53.34 115.67 -113.35
C MET A 336 -52.45 116.64 -114.14
N LYS A 337 -51.15 116.36 -114.28
CA LYS A 337 -50.24 117.16 -115.13
C LYS A 337 -50.41 116.99 -116.65
N LYS A 338 -51.16 115.98 -117.11
CA LYS A 338 -51.47 115.78 -118.54
C LYS A 338 -52.87 116.26 -118.94
N GLU A 339 -53.70 116.66 -117.98
CA GLU A 339 -55.00 117.31 -118.23
C GLU A 339 -54.89 118.85 -118.19
N ASP A 340 -53.72 119.39 -117.84
CA ASP A 340 -53.40 120.83 -117.78
C ASP A 340 -52.41 121.32 -118.87
N GLU A 341 -52.05 120.48 -119.85
CA GLU A 341 -51.34 120.83 -121.11
C GLU A 341 -52.09 120.23 -122.31
#